data_AF-A0A9E2JYV2-F1
#
_entry.id   AF-A0A9E2JYV2-F1
#
_cell.length_a   1.000
_cell.length_b   1.000
_cell.length_c   1.000
_cell.angle_alpha   90.00
_cell.angle_beta   90.00
_cell.angle_gamma   90.00
#
_symmetry.space_group_name_H-M   'P 1'
#
loop_
_entity.id
_entity.type
_entity.pdbx_description
1 polymer ?
#
loop_
_entity_poly.entity_id
_entity_poly.type
_entity_poly.pdbx_seq_one_letter_code
_entity_poly.pdbx_strand_id
1 'polypeptide(L)' 'IQPERLSEIRNERRPNSRYASLENCRHEVAEAEAMMRRSGIRWQSTTHKSIEEIATTILQEISPERLTY' A
#
# COMPACT_ATOMS: atom_id res chain seq x y z
N ILE A 1 0.65 2.44 -0.10
CA ILE A 1 0.33 3.11 1.18
C ILE A 1 0.72 4.58 1.05
N GLN A 2 -0.07 5.52 1.57
CA GLN A 2 0.30 6.93 1.53
C GLN A 2 1.52 7.18 2.42
N PRO A 3 2.48 8.02 1.98
CA PRO A 3 3.69 8.33 2.73
C PRO A 3 3.40 8.90 4.12
N GLU A 4 2.34 9.71 4.25
CA GLU A 4 1.90 10.31 5.52
C GLU A 4 1.50 9.24 6.52
N ARG A 5 0.61 8.33 6.12
CA ARG A 5 0.18 7.22 6.97
C ARG A 5 1.33 6.29 7.35
N LEU A 6 2.23 6.02 6.41
CA LEU A 6 3.44 5.22 6.67
C LEU A 6 4.34 5.91 7.70
N SER A 7 4.53 7.22 7.58
CA SER A 7 5.30 8.04 8.52
C SER A 7 4.69 7.99 9.93
N GLU A 8 3.37 8.13 10.07
CA GLU A 8 2.68 8.03 11.36
C GLU A 8 2.94 6.67 12.04
N ILE A 9 2.67 5.57 11.33
CA ILE A 9 2.88 4.20 11.84
C ILE A 9 4.34 3.98 12.26
N ARG A 10 5.28 4.49 11.47
CA ARG A 10 6.71 4.36 11.78
C ARG A 10 7.12 5.24 12.96
N ASN A 11 6.50 6.41 13.14
CA ASN A 11 6.72 7.25 14.32
C ASN A 11 6.21 6.59 15.59
N GLU A 12 5.07 5.89 15.56
CA GLU A 12 4.58 5.12 16.70
C GLU A 12 5.54 3.97 17.09
N ARG A 13 6.19 3.36 16.10
CA ARG A 13 7.14 2.25 16.33
C ARG A 13 8.55 2.72 16.75
N ARG A 14 9.07 3.78 16.13
CA ARG A 14 10.39 4.37 16.39
C ARG A 14 10.36 5.89 16.11
N PRO A 15 9.97 6.70 17.10
CA PRO A 15 9.90 8.14 16.95
C PRO A 15 11.29 8.76 16.73
N ASN A 16 11.34 9.94 16.11
CA ASN A 16 12.56 10.74 15.88
C ASN A 16 13.66 10.03 15.06
N SER A 17 13.28 9.04 14.24
CA SER A 17 14.21 8.31 13.38
C SER A 17 14.09 8.74 11.92
N ARG A 18 15.19 8.67 11.16
CA ARG A 18 15.17 8.89 9.70
C ARG A 18 14.19 7.93 8.99
N TYR A 19 14.03 6.73 9.54
CA TYR A 19 13.04 5.73 9.10
C TYR A 19 11.60 6.24 9.17
N ALA A 20 11.26 7.00 10.21
CA ALA A 20 9.94 7.59 10.42
C ALA A 20 9.80 9.00 9.82
N SER A 21 10.81 9.48 9.08
CA SER A 21 10.73 10.80 8.44
C SER A 21 9.82 10.75 7.21
N LEU A 22 9.01 11.80 7.05
CA LEU A 22 8.06 11.91 5.95
C LEU A 22 8.75 11.99 4.59
N GLU A 23 9.92 12.63 4.53
CA GLU A 23 10.77 12.69 3.33
C GLU A 23 11.19 11.27 2.90
N ASN A 24 11.74 10.47 3.81
CA ASN A 24 12.16 9.10 3.50
C ASN A 24 10.97 8.24 3.05
N CYS A 25 9.83 8.34 3.75
CA CYS A 25 8.61 7.62 3.37
C CYS A 25 8.10 8.02 1.98
N ARG A 26 8.17 9.31 1.62
CA ARG A 26 7.79 9.79 0.28
C ARG A 26 8.71 9.23 -0.80
N HIS A 27 10.02 9.27 -0.58
CA HIS A 27 10.98 8.71 -1.52
C HIS A 27 10.77 7.20 -1.71
N GLU A 28 10.64 6.43 -0.63
CA GLU A 28 10.42 4.98 -0.69
C GLU A 28 9.14 4.61 -1.45
N VAL A 29 8.03 5.31 -1.16
CA VAL A 29 6.75 5.06 -1.84
C VAL A 29 6.84 5.42 -3.32
N ALA A 30 7.42 6.57 -3.67
CA ALA A 30 7.56 6.99 -5.06
C ALA A 30 8.46 6.03 -5.85
N GLU A 31 9.56 5.55 -5.27
CA GLU A 31 10.42 4.54 -5.90
C GLU A 31 9.70 3.21 -6.10
N ALA A 32 8.92 2.76 -5.11
CA ALA A 32 8.14 1.54 -5.22
C ALA A 32 7.06 1.66 -6.31
N GLU A 33 6.33 2.77 -6.36
CA GLU A 33 5.33 3.04 -7.41
C GLU A 33 5.99 3.11 -8.79
N ALA A 34 7.13 3.79 -8.92
CA ALA A 34 7.87 3.85 -10.18
C ALA A 34 8.39 2.47 -10.60
N MET A 35 8.86 1.65 -9.65
CA MET A 35 9.29 0.27 -9.91
C MET A 35 8.12 -0.57 -10.42
N MET A 36 7.01 -0.59 -9.70
CA MET A 36 5.86 -1.37 -10.12
C MET A 36 5.29 -0.88 -11.45
N ARG A 37 5.33 0.44 -11.74
CA ARG A 37 4.87 1.01 -13.01
C ARG A 37 5.67 0.48 -14.17
N ARG A 38 7.00 0.47 -14.00
CA ARG A 38 7.96 -0.03 -14.99
C ARG A 38 7.80 -1.52 -15.22
N SER A 39 7.51 -2.28 -14.18
CA SER A 39 7.28 -3.73 -14.27
C SER A 39 5.89 -4.12 -14.78
N GLY A 40 4.98 -3.15 -15.00
CA GLY A 40 3.60 -3.43 -15.44
C GLY A 40 2.78 -4.22 -14.40
N ILE A 41 3.19 -4.19 -13.13
CA ILE A 41 2.51 -4.91 -12.06
C ILE A 41 1.32 -4.06 -11.62
N ARG A 42 0.12 -4.66 -11.54
CA ARG A 42 -1.04 -3.98 -10.95
C ARG A 42 -0.82 -3.89 -9.43
N TRP A 43 -0.98 -2.69 -8.88
CA TRP A 43 -0.99 -2.48 -7.42
C TRP A 43 -2.22 -1.70 -6.98
N GLN A 44 -2.52 -1.81 -5.70
CA GLN A 44 -3.57 -1.02 -5.07
C GLN A 44 -3.08 -0.40 -3.76
N SER A 45 -3.52 0.82 -3.50
CA SER A 45 -3.24 1.50 -2.24
C SER A 45 -4.15 0.93 -1.15
N THR A 46 -3.55 0.44 -0.07
CA THR A 46 -4.24 -0.11 1.10
C THR A 46 -4.42 0.91 2.23
N THR A 47 -4.09 2.18 1.99
CA THR A 47 -4.00 3.21 3.04
C THR A 47 -5.31 3.43 3.79
N HIS A 48 -6.42 3.46 3.05
CA HIS A 48 -7.77 3.73 3.56
C HIS A 48 -8.70 2.52 3.40
N LYS A 49 -8.14 1.35 3.07
CA LYS A 49 -8.92 0.13 2.85
C LYS A 49 -8.85 -0.75 4.10
N SER A 50 -10.00 -1.22 4.55
CA SER A 50 -10.13 -2.23 5.61
C SER A 50 -9.60 -3.58 5.13
N ILE A 51 -9.30 -4.48 6.07
CA ILE A 51 -8.82 -5.83 5.75
C ILE A 51 -9.88 -6.58 4.92
N GLU A 52 -11.17 -6.44 5.26
CA GLU A 52 -12.26 -7.03 4.47
C GLU A 52 -12.35 -6.49 3.05
N GLU A 53 -12.12 -5.18 2.86
CA GLU A 53 -12.15 -4.54 1.53
C GLU A 53 -10.97 -5.01 0.67
N ILE A 54 -9.79 -5.16 1.26
CA ILE A 54 -8.62 -5.71 0.59
C ILE A 54 -8.88 -7.17 0.19
N ALA A 55 -9.40 -7.98 1.11
CA ALA A 55 -9.73 -9.38 0.86
C ALA A 55 -10.75 -9.53 -0.27
N THR A 56 -11.83 -8.72 -0.24
CA THR A 56 -12.86 -8.72 -1.28
C THR A 56 -12.27 -8.33 -2.64
N THR A 57 -11.42 -7.30 -2.67
CA THR A 57 -10.78 -6.86 -3.90
C THR A 57 -9.87 -7.95 -4.49
N ILE A 58 -9.08 -8.63 -3.65
CA ILE A 58 -8.23 -9.75 -4.06
C ILE A 58 -9.08 -10.91 -4.61
N LEU A 59 -10.17 -11.26 -3.91
CA LEU A 59 -11.08 -12.32 -4.35
C LEU A 59 -11.73 -11.99 -5.71
N GLN A 60 -12.10 -10.74 -5.95
CA GLN A 60 -12.62 -10.27 -7.24
C GLN A 60 -11.56 -10.34 -8.35
N GLU A 61 -10.31 -9.99 -8.07
CA GLU A 61 -9.23 -10.06 -9.07
C GLU A 61 -8.83 -11.50 -9.44
N ILE A 62 -8.93 -12.43 -8.48
CA ILE A 62 -8.51 -13.84 -8.68
C ILE A 62 -9.65 -14.72 -9.21
N SER A 63 -10.92 -14.38 -8.94
CA SER A 63 -12.04 -15.32 -9.12
C SER A 63 -13.27 -14.71 -9.84
N PRO A 64 -13.20 -14.43 -11.15
CA PRO A 64 -14.36 -13.97 -11.92
C PRO A 64 -15.45 -15.04 -12.16
N GLU A 65 -15.16 -16.33 -11.98
CA GLU A 65 -16.07 -17.44 -12.38
C GLU A 65 -16.94 -18.03 -11.26
N ARG A 66 -16.93 -17.47 -10.04
CA ARG A 66 -17.65 -18.04 -8.87
C ARG A 66 -18.84 -17.22 -8.35
N LEU A 67 -19.37 -16.32 -9.16
CA LEU A 67 -20.58 -15.55 -8.84
C LEU A 67 -21.85 -16.06 -9.53
N THR A 68 -21.80 -17.23 -10.18
CA THR A 68 -23.00 -17.95 -10.62
C THR A 68 -23.58 -18.70 -9.42
N TYR A 69 -24.52 -18.07 -8.73
CA TYR A 69 -25.51 -18.74 -7.88
C TYR A 69 -26.75 -19.07 -8.72
#